data_AF-A0A3S1ZWT0-F1
#
_entry.id   AF-A0A3S1ZWT0-F1
#
_cell.length_a   1.000
_cell.length_b   1.000
_cell.length_c   1.000
_cell.angle_alpha   90.00
_cell.angle_beta   90.00
_cell.angle_gamma   90.00
#
_symmetry.space_group_name_H-M   'P 1'
#
loop_
_entity.id
_entity.type
_entity.pdbx_description
1 polymer ?
#
loop_
_entity_poly.entity_id
_entity_poly.type
_entity_poly.pdbx_seq_one_letter_code
_entity_poly.pdbx_strand_id
1 'polypeptide(L)'
;MKTLADIFEHTLQDMYYAENAITKALPKVAAAVKDAKLKKAAEDHLEETKGQIKKLEQVFKSIGKKASGEKCDAIEGLIKEADGLMEEASGTALDC
;
A
#
# COMPACT_ATOMS: atom_id res chain seq x y z
N MET A 1 -6.44 22.31 -6.52
CA MET A 1 -5.27 22.16 -7.39
C MET A 1 -5.38 23.13 -8.55
N LYS A 2 -4.42 24.04 -8.73
CA LYS A 2 -4.40 25.06 -9.79
C LYS A 2 -3.14 24.95 -10.68
N THR A 3 -2.09 24.32 -10.19
CA THR A 3 -0.81 24.15 -10.90
C THR A 3 -0.39 22.68 -11.00
N LEU A 4 0.56 22.38 -11.90
CA LEU A 4 1.19 21.04 -11.94
C LEU A 4 1.92 20.69 -10.65
N ALA A 5 2.49 21.69 -9.96
CA ALA A 5 3.12 21.48 -8.66
C ALA A 5 2.09 21.06 -7.61
N ASP A 6 0.89 21.65 -7.62
CA ASP A 6 -0.19 21.25 -6.71
C ASP A 6 -0.65 19.82 -6.97
N ILE A 7 -0.75 19.41 -8.25
CA ILE A 7 -1.14 18.04 -8.63
C ILE A 7 -0.04 17.05 -8.24
N PHE A 8 1.22 17.41 -8.44
CA PHE A 8 2.35 16.58 -8.05
C PHE A 8 2.41 16.39 -6.53
N GLU A 9 2.26 17.45 -5.74
CA GLU A 9 2.21 17.37 -4.28
C GLU A 9 1.03 16.50 -3.81
N HIS A 10 -0.17 16.72 -4.35
CA HIS A 10 -1.36 15.94 -3.98
C HIS A 10 -1.20 14.45 -4.30
N THR A 11 -0.68 14.10 -5.48
CA THR A 11 -0.44 12.69 -5.85
C THR A 11 0.65 12.04 -5.00
N LEU A 12 1.66 12.79 -4.54
CA LEU A 12 2.60 12.29 -3.53
C LEU A 12 1.92 12.04 -2.18
N GLN A 13 0.98 12.89 -1.78
CA GLN A 13 0.22 12.71 -0.53
C GLN A 13 -0.69 11.48 -0.60
N ASP A 14 -1.36 11.25 -1.74
CA ASP A 14 -2.16 10.06 -2.00
C ASP A 14 -1.32 8.78 -1.94
N MET A 15 -0.16 8.78 -2.62
CA MET A 15 0.75 7.63 -2.59
C MET A 15 1.32 7.39 -1.20
N TYR A 16 1.69 8.45 -0.48
CA TYR A 16 2.18 8.30 0.88
C TYR A 16 1.14 7.68 1.81
N TYR A 17 -0.14 8.06 1.67
CA TYR A 17 -1.22 7.40 2.40
C TYR A 17 -1.37 5.94 1.99
N ALA A 18 -1.41 5.67 0.68
CA ALA A 18 -1.58 4.34 0.14
C ALA A 18 -0.51 3.37 0.62
N GLU A 19 0.77 3.73 0.53
CA GLU A 19 1.85 2.86 1.00
C GLU A 19 1.74 2.58 2.50
N ASN A 20 1.39 3.59 3.31
CA ASN A 20 1.15 3.41 4.74
C ASN A 20 -0.05 2.48 5.02
N ALA A 21 -1.11 2.54 4.21
CA ALA A 21 -2.24 1.62 4.32
C ALA A 21 -1.84 0.19 3.92
N ILE A 22 -1.11 0.04 2.81
CA ILE A 22 -0.59 -1.24 2.31
C ILE A 22 0.28 -1.94 3.37
N THR A 23 1.16 -1.21 4.08
CA THR A 23 1.98 -1.82 5.15
C THR A 23 1.15 -2.48 6.27
N LYS A 24 -0.10 -2.04 6.48
CA LYS A 24 -1.01 -2.62 7.46
C LYS A 24 -1.82 -3.79 6.89
N ALA A 25 -2.06 -3.79 5.57
CA ALA A 25 -2.82 -4.82 4.88
C ALA A 25 -1.98 -6.07 4.57
N LEU A 26 -0.73 -5.90 4.09
CA LEU A 26 0.14 -7.02 3.68
C LEU A 26 0.35 -8.11 4.75
N PRO A 27 0.52 -7.78 6.05
CA PRO A 27 0.58 -8.81 7.09
C PRO A 27 -0.67 -9.71 7.16
N LYS A 28 -1.86 -9.17 6.88
CA LYS A 28 -3.09 -9.95 6.83
C LYS A 28 -3.09 -10.91 5.63
N VAL A 29 -2.67 -10.42 4.47
CA VAL A 29 -2.55 -11.22 3.24
C VAL A 29 -1.59 -12.39 3.45
N ALA A 30 -0.41 -12.13 4.01
CA ALA A 30 0.59 -13.14 4.34
C ALA A 30 0.08 -14.21 5.33
N ALA A 31 -0.87 -13.85 6.20
CA ALA A 31 -1.49 -14.76 7.16
C ALA A 31 -2.65 -15.58 6.57
N ALA A 32 -3.33 -15.06 5.55
CA ALA A 32 -4.48 -15.72 4.91
C ALA A 32 -4.07 -16.81 3.91
N VAL A 33 -2.94 -16.61 3.21
CA VAL A 33 -2.43 -17.56 2.20
C VAL A 33 -1.71 -18.76 2.83
N LYS A 34 -1.87 -19.95 2.24
CA LYS A 34 -1.18 -21.17 2.69
C LYS A 34 0.05 -21.50 1.87
N ASP A 35 0.10 -21.06 0.62
CA ASP A 35 1.27 -21.24 -0.23
C ASP A 35 2.47 -20.45 0.31
N ALA A 36 3.61 -21.14 0.44
CA ALA A 36 4.81 -20.56 1.03
C ALA A 36 5.44 -19.48 0.14
N LYS A 37 5.26 -19.56 -1.19
CA LYS A 37 5.79 -18.55 -2.12
C LYS A 37 4.94 -17.30 -2.10
N LEU A 38 3.60 -17.41 -2.09
CA LEU A 38 2.72 -16.26 -1.94
C LEU A 38 2.92 -15.56 -0.61
N LYS A 39 3.04 -16.33 0.48
CA LYS A 39 3.34 -15.76 1.79
C LYS A 39 4.63 -14.95 1.76
N LYS A 40 5.70 -15.54 1.23
CA LYS A 40 7.00 -14.86 1.11
C LYS A 40 6.89 -13.63 0.21
N ALA A 41 6.14 -13.68 -0.88
CA ALA A 41 5.94 -12.52 -1.77
C ALA A 41 5.24 -11.36 -1.04
N ALA A 42 4.23 -11.63 -0.21
CA ALA A 42 3.58 -10.60 0.59
C ALA A 42 4.52 -10.00 1.68
N GLU A 43 5.36 -10.83 2.30
CA GLU A 43 6.37 -10.39 3.26
C GLU A 43 7.49 -9.56 2.60
N ASP A 44 8.00 -10.00 1.45
CA ASP A 44 8.99 -9.26 0.66
C ASP A 44 8.41 -7.91 0.21
N HIS A 45 7.17 -7.89 -0.29
CA HIS A 45 6.49 -6.68 -0.70
C HIS A 45 6.31 -5.69 0.45
N LEU A 46 6.06 -6.17 1.68
CA LEU A 46 5.98 -5.31 2.85
C LEU A 46 7.29 -4.56 3.12
N GLU A 47 8.43 -5.24 2.96
CA GLU A 47 9.75 -4.61 3.10
C GLU A 47 10.04 -3.62 1.97
N GLU A 48 9.64 -3.94 0.73
CA GLU A 48 9.70 -3.02 -0.40
C GLU A 48 8.86 -1.75 -0.14
N THR A 49 7.62 -1.90 0.34
CA THR A 49 6.72 -0.79 0.68
C THR A 49 7.29 0.10 1.77
N LYS A 50 7.89 -0.46 2.82
CA LYS A 50 8.60 0.34 3.83
C LYS A 50 9.75 1.15 3.23
N GLY A 51 10.45 0.58 2.24
CA GLY A 51 11.48 1.28 1.46
C GLY A 51 10.90 2.40 0.59
N GLN A 52 9.76 2.16 -0.05
CA GLN A 52 9.04 3.14 -0.87
C GLN A 52 8.56 4.34 -0.05
N ILE A 53 8.05 4.12 1.18
CA ILE A 53 7.70 5.21 2.11
C ILE A 53 8.91 6.10 2.38
N LYS A 54 10.08 5.52 2.70
CA LYS A 54 11.32 6.29 2.92
C LYS A 54 11.72 7.08 1.67
N LYS A 55 11.50 6.53 0.48
CA LYS A 55 11.76 7.22 -0.79
C LYS A 55 10.81 8.39 -1.00
N LEU A 56 9.52 8.23 -0.69
CA LEU A 56 8.55 9.33 -0.73
C LEU A 56 8.94 10.44 0.24
N GLU A 57 9.38 10.12 1.46
CA GLU A 57 9.89 11.11 2.42
C GLU A 57 11.07 11.92 1.86
N GLN A 58 12.00 11.25 1.15
CA GLN A 58 13.10 11.92 0.46
C GLN A 58 12.60 12.85 -0.67
N VAL A 59 11.59 12.43 -1.43
CA VAL A 59 10.99 13.26 -2.49
C VAL A 59 10.30 14.48 -1.89
N PHE A 60 9.47 14.33 -0.85
CA PHE A 60 8.86 15.45 -0.12
C PHE A 60 9.91 16.44 0.38
N LYS A 61 11.00 15.94 0.98
CA LYS A 61 12.11 16.78 1.42
C LYS A 61 12.77 17.54 0.27
N SER A 62 12.93 16.90 -0.90
CA SER A 62 13.56 17.52 -2.08
C SER A 62 12.75 18.69 -2.65
N ILE A 63 11.43 18.68 -2.47
CA ILE A 63 10.52 19.76 -2.89
C ILE A 63 10.20 20.76 -1.76
N GLY A 64 10.88 20.66 -0.61
CA GLY A 64 10.69 21.55 0.53
C GLY A 64 9.34 21.39 1.23
N LYS A 65 8.70 20.22 1.10
CA LYS A 65 7.41 19.91 1.74
C LYS A 65 7.59 18.86 2.82
N LYS A 66 6.71 18.89 3.83
CA LYS A 66 6.64 17.84 4.85
C LYS A 66 5.89 16.65 4.26
N ALA A 67 6.41 15.44 4.45
CA ALA A 67 5.66 14.23 4.10
C ALA A 67 4.36 14.16 4.91
N SER A 68 3.25 14.04 4.20
CA SER A 68 1.92 13.90 4.78
C SER A 68 1.06 13.06 3.85
N GLY A 69 0.22 12.19 4.42
CA GLY A 69 -0.76 11.45 3.63
C GLY A 69 -2.08 12.21 3.54
N GLU A 70 -2.71 12.19 2.38
CA GLU A 70 -4.12 12.54 2.20
C GLU A 70 -4.91 11.24 2.00
N LYS A 71 -6.12 11.15 2.54
CA LYS A 71 -6.90 9.92 2.47
C LYS A 71 -7.14 9.53 1.00
N CYS A 72 -6.60 8.38 0.61
CA CYS A 72 -6.80 7.84 -0.73
C CYS A 72 -7.96 6.82 -0.68
N ASP A 73 -9.13 7.17 -1.20
CA ASP A 73 -10.28 6.24 -1.22
C ASP A 73 -10.04 5.04 -2.14
N ALA A 74 -9.17 5.18 -3.15
CA ALA A 74 -8.85 4.10 -4.09
C ALA A 74 -8.14 2.92 -3.40
N ILE A 75 -7.09 3.20 -2.60
CA ILE A 75 -6.37 2.12 -1.90
C ILE A 75 -7.20 1.50 -0.78
N GLU A 76 -8.03 2.29 -0.08
CA GLU A 76 -8.99 1.78 0.91
C GLU A 76 -10.00 0.83 0.24
N GLY A 77 -10.47 1.17 -0.97
CA GLY A 77 -11.33 0.32 -1.77
C GLY A 77 -10.66 -1.01 -2.13
N LEU A 78 -9.42 -0.97 -2.65
CA LEU A 78 -8.67 -2.17 -3.01
C LEU A 78 -8.36 -3.07 -1.80
N ILE A 79 -7.98 -2.47 -0.66
CA ILE A 79 -7.74 -3.22 0.57
C ILE A 79 -9.03 -3.86 1.06
N LYS A 80 -10.16 -3.15 0.99
CA LYS A 80 -11.46 -3.69 1.38
C LYS A 80 -11.90 -4.84 0.47
N GLU A 81 -11.68 -4.73 -0.84
CA GLU A 81 -11.95 -5.81 -1.79
C GLU A 81 -11.08 -7.03 -1.51
N ALA A 82 -9.78 -6.83 -1.25
CA ALA A 82 -8.87 -7.90 -0.86
C ALA A 82 -9.29 -8.58 0.46
N ASP A 83 -9.66 -7.80 1.48
CA ASP A 83 -10.18 -8.31 2.76
C ASP A 83 -11.44 -9.17 2.52
N GLY A 84 -12.39 -8.71 1.71
CA GLY A 84 -13.61 -9.46 1.36
C GLY A 84 -13.31 -10.76 0.60
N LEU A 85 -12.40 -10.73 -0.38
CA LEU A 85 -11.98 -11.93 -1.11
C LEU A 85 -11.33 -12.97 -0.19
N MET A 86 -10.52 -12.53 0.78
CA MET A 86 -9.91 -13.44 1.76
C MET A 86 -10.94 -14.04 2.72
N GLU A 87 -12.01 -13.33 3.06
CA GLU A 87 -13.12 -13.86 3.87
C GLU A 87 -13.96 -14.89 3.11
N GLU A 88 -14.17 -14.68 1.81
CA GLU A 88 -14.94 -15.59 0.95
C GLU A 88 -14.12 -16.79 0.45
N ALA A 89 -12.80 -16.65 0.38
CA ALA A 89 -11.91 -17.67 -0.16
C ALA A 89 -11.87 -18.93 0.71
N SER A 90 -11.96 -20.08 0.07
CA SER A 90 -11.87 -21.39 0.72
C SER A 90 -11.32 -22.46 -0.22
N GLY A 91 -10.86 -23.57 0.35
CA GLY A 91 -10.28 -24.69 -0.41
C GLY A 91 -9.03 -24.27 -1.19
N THR A 92 -8.91 -24.75 -2.43
CA THR A 92 -7.73 -24.54 -3.29
C THR A 92 -7.48 -23.09 -3.67
N ALA A 93 -8.45 -22.19 -3.48
CA ALA A 93 -8.27 -20.76 -3.73
C ALA A 93 -7.24 -20.12 -2.77
N LEU A 94 -7.02 -20.71 -1.58
CA LEU A 94 -6.00 -20.28 -0.62
C LEU A 94 -4.65 -20.98 -0.80
N ASP A 95 -4.59 -21.96 -1.71
CA ASP A 95 -3.45 -22.85 -1.94
C ASP A 95 -2.62 -22.45 -3.17
N CYS A 96 -3.09 -21.47 -3.97
CA CYS A 96 -2.36 -20.89 -5.09
C CYS A 96 -1.24 -19.97 -4.62
#